data_AF-A0A8X8WWH3-F1
#
_entry.id   AF-A0A8X8WWH3-F1
#
_cell.length_a   1.000
_cell.length_b   1.000
_cell.length_c   1.000
_cell.angle_alpha   90.00
_cell.angle_beta   90.00
_cell.angle_gamma   90.00
#
_symmetry.space_group_name_H-M   'P 1'
#
loop_
_entity.id
_entity.type
_entity.pdbx_description
1 polymer ?
#
loop_
_entity_poly.entity_id
_entity_poly.type
_entity_poly.pdbx_seq_one_letter_code
_entity_poly.pdbx_strand_id
1 'polypeptide(L)'
;MVALWRHDRHGFIYLSAKMQVCTQRSWKRPYGIGLLVGGLDESGAHLYYNCPSGNYFEYQAFAIGSRSQAAKTYLERKFESFMDSSRENLIKDALFALRETLQGEKMTSSICTISILGAGEAFHVLDQETVKRLINEFEVVGEEPPADEAAAPDAKAAPDQGAAPMDI
;
A
#
# COMPACT_ATOMS: atom_id res chain seq x y z
N MET A 1 -1.17 -7.16 5.16
CA MET A 1 -0.92 -8.61 5.04
C MET A 1 -0.29 -8.84 3.67
N VAL A 2 1.00 -9.19 3.64
CA VAL A 2 1.81 -9.38 2.43
C VAL A 2 2.10 -10.88 2.31
N ALA A 3 1.71 -11.50 1.19
CA ALA A 3 2.11 -12.87 0.88
C ALA A 3 3.33 -12.83 -0.04
N LEU A 4 4.42 -13.49 0.34
CA LEU A 4 5.59 -13.66 -0.51
C LEU A 4 5.46 -14.91 -1.37
N TRP A 5 5.81 -14.82 -2.65
CA TRP A 5 5.93 -15.98 -3.53
C TRP A 5 7.29 -15.98 -4.22
N ARG A 6 7.95 -17.15 -4.24
CA ARG A 6 9.32 -17.30 -4.71
C ARG A 6 9.31 -17.67 -6.20
N HIS A 7 10.04 -16.86 -6.97
CA HIS A 7 10.77 -17.21 -8.19
C HIS A 7 10.08 -17.31 -9.56
N ASP A 8 8.88 -16.77 -9.76
CA ASP A 8 8.34 -16.70 -11.14
C ASP A 8 7.23 -15.64 -11.32
N ARG A 9 7.34 -14.78 -12.33
CA ARG A 9 6.22 -13.87 -12.71
C ARG A 9 4.94 -14.64 -13.06
N HIS A 10 5.07 -15.94 -13.34
CA HIS A 10 3.97 -16.87 -13.59
C HIS A 10 3.04 -17.11 -12.39
N GLY A 11 3.54 -17.05 -11.14
CA GLY A 11 2.72 -17.34 -9.96
C GLY A 11 1.62 -16.30 -9.74
N PHE A 12 1.88 -15.05 -10.09
CA PHE A 12 0.90 -13.99 -9.93
C PHE A 12 -0.21 -14.03 -11.00
N ILE A 13 0.17 -14.32 -12.25
CA ILE A 13 -0.77 -14.59 -13.34
C ILE A 13 -1.67 -15.78 -12.96
N TYR A 14 -1.11 -16.81 -12.33
CA TYR A 14 -1.87 -17.96 -11.84
C TYR A 14 -2.90 -17.58 -10.77
N LEU A 15 -2.53 -16.72 -9.81
CA LEU A 15 -3.44 -16.21 -8.78
C LEU A 15 -4.61 -15.44 -9.39
N SER A 16 -4.30 -14.50 -10.28
CA SER A 16 -5.28 -13.72 -11.04
C SER A 16 -6.23 -14.61 -11.84
N ALA A 17 -5.69 -15.57 -12.60
CA ALA A 17 -6.48 -16.51 -13.38
C ALA A 17 -7.43 -17.35 -12.49
N LYS A 18 -6.97 -17.78 -11.32
CA LYS A 18 -7.81 -18.47 -10.33
C LYS A 18 -8.97 -17.61 -9.85
N MET A 19 -8.73 -16.34 -9.57
CA MET A 19 -9.77 -15.40 -9.16
C MET A 19 -10.77 -15.12 -10.29
N GLN A 20 -10.28 -14.97 -11.51
CA GLN A 20 -11.10 -14.76 -12.71
C GLN A 20 -12.00 -15.97 -13.03
N VAL A 21 -11.57 -17.20 -12.74
CA VAL A 21 -12.44 -18.38 -12.90
C VAL A 21 -13.65 -18.32 -11.96
N CYS A 22 -13.51 -17.71 -10.78
CA CYS A 22 -14.60 -17.57 -9.82
C CYS A 22 -15.62 -16.50 -10.22
N THR A 23 -15.29 -15.56 -11.10
CA THR A 23 -16.24 -14.57 -11.62
C THR A 23 -17.06 -15.07 -12.81
N GLN A 24 -16.55 -16.06 -13.54
CA GLN A 24 -17.19 -16.61 -14.74
C GLN A 24 -18.11 -17.83 -14.46
N ARG A 25 -17.96 -18.50 -13.32
CA ARG A 25 -18.76 -19.69 -12.97
C ARG A 25 -19.90 -19.33 -12.05
N SER A 26 -21.15 -19.51 -12.52
CA SER A 26 -22.39 -19.14 -11.81
C SER A 26 -22.50 -19.70 -10.37
N TRP A 27 -21.97 -20.90 -10.10
CA TRP A 27 -22.01 -21.50 -8.76
C TRP A 27 -20.92 -20.99 -7.80
N LYS A 28 -19.89 -20.32 -8.33
CA LYS A 28 -18.77 -19.80 -7.55
C LYS A 28 -19.03 -18.33 -7.17
N ARG A 29 -18.49 -17.93 -6.03
CA ARG A 29 -18.48 -16.54 -5.60
C ARG A 29 -17.10 -15.93 -5.87
N PRO A 30 -17.01 -14.67 -6.32
CA PRO A 30 -15.74 -13.95 -6.39
C PRO A 30 -15.07 -13.87 -5.02
N TYR A 31 -13.74 -13.82 -5.02
CA TYR A 31 -12.99 -13.61 -3.79
C TYR A 31 -13.17 -12.18 -3.31
N GLY A 32 -13.80 -11.97 -2.16
CA GLY A 32 -14.02 -10.63 -1.57
C GLY A 32 -12.78 -10.03 -0.90
N ILE A 33 -11.57 -10.36 -1.36
CA ILE A 33 -10.30 -9.93 -0.75
C ILE A 33 -9.42 -9.25 -1.80
N GLY A 34 -8.82 -8.12 -1.42
CA GLY A 34 -7.72 -7.50 -2.16
C GLY A 34 -6.39 -7.97 -1.56
N LEU A 35 -5.44 -8.34 -2.40
CA LEU A 35 -4.12 -8.79 -1.95
C LEU A 35 -3.04 -7.80 -2.38
N LEU A 36 -2.13 -7.51 -1.46
CA LEU A 36 -0.83 -6.90 -1.75
C LEU A 36 0.23 -8.00 -1.64
N VAL A 37 0.94 -8.23 -2.74
CA VAL A 37 1.91 -9.31 -2.88
C VAL A 37 3.26 -8.67 -3.19
N GLY A 38 4.18 -8.75 -2.24
CA GLY A 38 5.57 -8.32 -2.42
C GLY A 38 6.43 -9.51 -2.80
N GLY A 39 7.36 -9.31 -3.73
CA GLY A 39 8.30 -10.34 -4.19
C GLY A 39 9.65 -9.73 -4.53
N LEU A 40 10.68 -10.58 -4.52
CA LEU A 40 12.01 -10.24 -5.00
C LEU A 40 12.40 -11.26 -6.06
N ASP A 41 12.76 -10.77 -7.25
CA ASP A 41 13.26 -11.58 -8.35
C ASP A 41 14.62 -11.05 -8.85
N GLU A 42 15.08 -11.56 -9.99
CA GLU A 42 16.34 -11.15 -10.61
C GLU A 42 16.33 -9.69 -11.12
N SER A 43 15.15 -9.14 -11.45
CA SER A 43 14.97 -7.74 -11.84
C SER A 43 14.81 -6.77 -10.67
N GLY A 44 14.47 -7.28 -9.49
CA GLY A 44 14.46 -6.51 -8.25
C GLY A 44 13.23 -6.76 -7.39
N ALA A 45 12.82 -5.73 -6.64
CA ALA A 45 11.66 -5.79 -5.78
C ALA A 45 10.40 -5.41 -6.56
N HIS A 46 9.36 -6.24 -6.44
CA HIS A 46 8.08 -6.06 -7.10
C HIS A 46 6.95 -6.05 -6.09
N LEU A 47 6.01 -5.10 -6.24
CA LEU A 47 4.78 -5.04 -5.46
C LEU A 47 3.59 -5.13 -6.40
N TYR A 48 2.77 -6.16 -6.18
CA TYR A 48 1.59 -6.42 -6.97
C TYR A 48 0.32 -6.24 -6.15
N TYR A 49 -0.63 -5.50 -6.72
CA TYR A 49 -2.01 -5.43 -6.21
C TYR A 49 -2.90 -6.33 -7.04
N ASN A 50 -3.65 -7.19 -6.36
CA ASN A 50 -4.66 -8.03 -6.98
C ASN A 50 -6.07 -7.60 -6.54
N CYS A 51 -6.92 -7.37 -7.55
CA CYS A 51 -8.32 -7.04 -7.38
C CYS A 51 -9.19 -8.32 -7.44
N PRO A 52 -10.25 -8.43 -6.62
CA PRO A 52 -11.30 -9.45 -6.71
C PRO A 52 -11.83 -9.80 -8.10
N SER A 53 -11.77 -8.85 -9.05
CA SER A 53 -12.19 -9.05 -10.45
C SER A 53 -11.26 -9.96 -11.25
N GLY A 54 -10.09 -10.30 -10.72
CA GLY A 54 -9.01 -10.95 -11.44
C GLY A 54 -8.01 -9.97 -12.05
N ASN A 55 -8.29 -8.66 -12.03
CA ASN A 55 -7.33 -7.66 -12.50
C ASN A 55 -6.16 -7.55 -11.54
N TYR A 56 -5.00 -7.26 -12.11
CA TYR A 56 -3.80 -7.02 -11.33
C TYR A 56 -2.94 -5.90 -11.89
N PHE A 57 -2.17 -5.29 -11.00
CA PHE A 57 -1.32 -4.15 -11.33
C PHE A 57 -0.02 -4.23 -10.53
N GLU A 58 1.07 -3.83 -11.17
CA GLU A 58 2.36 -3.64 -10.52
C GLU A 58 2.48 -2.18 -10.06
N TYR A 59 2.95 -1.97 -8.84
CA TYR A 59 3.13 -0.67 -8.22
C TYR A 59 4.50 -0.58 -7.56
N GLN A 60 5.03 0.63 -7.38
CA GLN A 60 6.19 0.84 -6.51
C GLN A 60 5.77 0.98 -5.04
N ALA A 61 4.65 1.66 -4.81
CA ALA A 61 4.01 1.78 -3.50
C ALA A 61 2.50 1.79 -3.66
N PHE A 62 1.78 1.07 -2.80
CA PHE A 62 0.32 1.03 -2.83
C PHE A 62 -0.26 0.74 -1.45
N ALA A 63 -1.43 1.32 -1.17
CA ALA A 63 -2.20 1.07 0.05
C ALA A 63 -3.61 0.58 -0.29
N ILE A 64 -4.14 -0.32 0.53
CA ILE A 64 -5.49 -0.87 0.40
C ILE A 64 -6.21 -0.80 1.75
N GLY A 65 -7.54 -0.91 1.72
CA GLY A 65 -8.37 -0.94 2.93
C GLY A 65 -9.06 0.39 3.23
N SER A 66 -9.58 0.53 4.44
CA SER A 66 -10.31 1.73 4.86
C SER A 66 -9.40 2.94 4.87
N ARG A 67 -9.85 4.05 4.28
CA ARG A 67 -9.12 5.33 4.26
C ARG A 67 -7.71 5.24 3.64
N SER A 68 -7.46 4.23 2.82
CA SER A 68 -6.19 4.08 2.11
C SER A 68 -5.90 5.26 1.16
N GLN A 69 -6.89 6.08 0.83
CA GLN A 69 -6.69 7.26 -0.01
C GLN A 69 -5.70 8.25 0.61
N ALA A 70 -5.75 8.49 1.93
CA ALA A 70 -4.80 9.37 2.61
C ALA A 70 -3.36 8.84 2.52
N ALA A 71 -3.18 7.54 2.76
CA ALA A 71 -1.89 6.87 2.56
C ALA A 71 -1.39 6.98 1.12
N LYS A 72 -2.26 6.76 0.12
CA LYS A 72 -1.88 6.89 -1.30
C LYS A 72 -1.40 8.29 -1.64
N THR A 73 -2.11 9.33 -1.19
CA THR A 73 -1.70 10.72 -1.42
C THR A 73 -0.33 11.04 -0.82
N TYR A 74 0.00 10.47 0.35
CA TYR A 74 1.34 10.60 0.91
C TYR A 74 2.39 9.87 0.06
N LEU A 75 2.12 8.61 -0.31
CA LEU A 75 3.03 7.80 -1.11
C LEU A 75 3.27 8.39 -2.51
N GLU A 76 2.26 9.01 -3.12
CA GLU A 76 2.37 9.72 -4.41
C GLU A 76 3.37 10.87 -4.33
N ARG A 77 3.41 11.63 -3.23
CA ARG A 77 4.38 12.74 -3.04
C ARG A 77 5.81 12.25 -2.85
N LYS A 78 5.99 11.05 -2.29
CA LYS A 78 7.29 10.44 -2.00
C LYS A 78 7.78 9.48 -3.09
N PHE A 79 6.98 9.26 -4.13
CA PHE A 79 7.22 8.26 -5.16
C PHE A 79 8.62 8.33 -5.77
N GLU A 80 9.07 9.52 -6.16
CA GLU A 80 10.39 9.71 -6.79
C GLU A 80 11.55 9.42 -5.82
N SER A 81 11.34 9.64 -4.52
CA SER A 81 12.38 9.46 -3.49
C SER A 81 12.60 8.01 -3.07
N PHE A 82 11.72 7.07 -3.45
CA PHE A 82 11.81 5.68 -2.98
C PHE A 82 13.00 4.91 -3.54
N MET A 83 13.45 5.24 -4.76
CA MET A 83 14.56 4.52 -5.40
C MET A 83 15.90 4.80 -4.72
N ASP A 84 16.08 6.01 -4.18
CA ASP A 84 17.32 6.43 -3.49
C ASP A 84 17.23 6.29 -1.97
N SER A 85 16.06 5.89 -1.45
CA SER A 85 15.81 5.81 -0.01
C SER A 85 16.48 4.60 0.63
N SER A 86 17.04 4.81 1.82
CA SER A 86 17.52 3.71 2.65
C SER A 86 16.36 2.87 3.19
N ARG A 87 16.65 1.62 3.56
CA ARG A 87 15.69 0.71 4.21
C ARG A 87 14.96 1.36 5.39
N GLU A 88 15.67 2.12 6.22
CA GLU A 88 15.12 2.77 7.40
C GLU A 88 14.18 3.92 7.04
N ASN A 89 14.52 4.69 6.00
CA ASN A 89 13.66 5.75 5.49
C ASN A 89 12.37 5.17 4.89
N LEU A 90 12.45 4.07 4.14
CA LEU A 90 11.28 3.38 3.60
C LEU A 90 10.32 2.89 4.70
N ILE A 91 10.86 2.38 5.81
CA ILE A 91 10.06 1.98 6.97
C ILE A 91 9.39 3.21 7.61
N LYS A 92 10.12 4.33 7.74
CA LYS A 92 9.58 5.59 8.27
C LYS A 92 8.45 6.14 7.39
N ASP A 93 8.64 6.16 6.08
CA ASP A 93 7.61 6.60 5.13
C ASP A 93 6.37 5.69 5.17
N ALA A 94 6.56 4.37 5.29
CA ALA A 94 5.45 3.42 5.43
C ALA A 94 4.66 3.65 6.74
N LEU A 95 5.36 3.92 7.85
CA LEU A 95 4.74 4.26 9.13
C LEU A 95 3.98 5.60 9.06
N PHE A 96 4.53 6.59 8.37
CA PHE A 96 3.86 7.87 8.15
C PHE A 96 2.59 7.70 7.32
N ALA A 97 2.68 6.97 6.20
CA ALA A 97 1.53 6.66 5.35
C ALA A 97 0.43 5.95 6.14
N LEU A 98 0.81 5.03 7.05
CA LEU A 98 -0.14 4.32 7.91
C LEU A 98 -0.76 5.26 8.95
N ARG A 99 0.02 6.14 9.58
CA ARG A 99 -0.47 7.17 10.52
C ARG A 99 -1.58 8.03 9.93
N GLU A 100 -1.44 8.46 8.69
CA GLU A 100 -2.46 9.26 7.98
C GLU A 100 -3.80 8.53 7.84
N THR A 101 -3.82 7.20 7.94
CA THR A 101 -5.05 6.41 7.92
C THR A 101 -5.72 6.25 9.28
N LEU A 102 -5.03 6.55 10.39
CA LEU A 102 -5.58 6.43 11.75
C LEU A 102 -6.45 7.64 12.11
N GLN A 103 -7.55 7.39 12.82
CA GLN A 103 -8.58 8.39 13.15
C GLN A 103 -8.26 9.15 14.46
N GLY A 104 -7.02 9.61 14.63
CA GLY A 104 -6.55 10.17 15.90
C GLY A 104 -6.20 9.13 16.97
N GLU A 105 -6.19 7.84 16.61
CA GLU A 105 -5.64 6.77 17.43
C GLU A 105 -4.11 6.76 17.35
N LYS A 106 -3.45 6.41 18.47
CA LYS A 106 -2.00 6.25 18.50
C LYS A 106 -1.60 4.90 17.90
N MET A 107 -0.63 4.94 17.00
CA MET A 107 -0.04 3.73 16.45
C MET A 107 0.73 2.98 17.53
N THR A 108 0.34 1.74 17.81
CA THR A 108 0.98 0.87 18.82
C THR A 108 1.49 -0.42 18.16
N SER A 109 2.48 -1.07 18.75
CA SER A 109 3.04 -2.35 18.26
C SER A 109 2.04 -3.52 18.22
N SER A 110 0.88 -3.38 18.86
CA SER A 110 -0.21 -4.37 18.81
C SER A 110 -1.11 -4.24 17.59
N ILE A 111 -1.21 -3.05 17.00
CA ILE A 111 -2.10 -2.76 15.86
C ILE A 111 -1.34 -2.59 14.53
N CYS A 112 -0.02 -2.40 14.60
CA CYS A 112 0.85 -2.28 13.45
C CYS A 112 1.68 -3.57 13.27
N THR A 113 1.73 -4.09 12.05
CA THR A 113 2.60 -5.20 11.68
C THR A 113 3.42 -4.80 10.48
N ILE A 114 4.74 -4.93 10.60
CA ILE A 114 5.69 -4.59 9.55
C ILE A 114 6.35 -5.89 9.10
N SER A 115 6.49 -6.05 7.79
CA SER A 115 7.19 -7.19 7.20
C SER A 115 8.13 -6.66 6.13
N ILE A 116 9.35 -7.18 6.11
CA ILE A 116 10.42 -6.71 5.25
C ILE A 116 10.83 -7.83 4.30
N LEU A 117 11.13 -7.44 3.07
CA LEU A 117 11.76 -8.27 2.05
C LEU A 117 12.80 -7.40 1.33
N GLY A 118 14.00 -7.91 1.13
CA GLY A 118 15.04 -7.19 0.40
C GLY A 118 16.12 -8.11 -0.19
N ALA A 119 17.00 -7.52 -1.00
CA ALA A 119 18.16 -8.23 -1.54
C ALA A 119 19.09 -8.66 -0.40
N GLY A 120 19.21 -9.97 -0.17
CA GLY A 120 19.98 -10.54 0.94
C GLY A 120 19.21 -10.70 2.25
N GLU A 121 17.95 -10.27 2.31
CA GLU A 121 17.09 -10.39 3.49
C GLU A 121 15.80 -11.14 3.13
N ALA A 122 15.67 -12.37 3.63
CA ALA A 122 14.48 -13.17 3.43
C ALA A 122 13.26 -12.52 4.11
N PHE A 123 12.07 -12.79 3.58
CA PHE A 123 10.83 -12.31 4.18
C PHE A 123 10.73 -12.72 5.64
N HIS A 124 10.55 -11.73 6.49
CA HIS A 124 10.27 -11.94 7.89
C HIS A 124 9.36 -10.82 8.40
N VAL A 125 8.62 -11.15 9.45
CA VAL A 125 7.77 -10.19 10.16
C VAL A 125 8.60 -9.64 11.33
N LEU A 126 8.58 -8.33 11.52
CA LEU A 126 9.29 -7.72 12.63
C LEU A 126 8.59 -8.04 13.96
N ASP A 127 9.39 -8.33 14.98
CA ASP A 127 8.90 -8.55 16.34
C ASP A 127 8.27 -7.27 16.92
N GLN A 128 7.32 -7.45 17.83
CA GLN A 128 6.61 -6.33 18.46
C GLN A 128 7.56 -5.37 19.20
N GLU A 129 8.66 -5.86 19.76
CA GLU A 129 9.67 -5.02 20.41
C GLU A 129 10.37 -4.10 19.40
N THR A 130 10.76 -4.64 18.24
CA THR A 130 11.40 -3.89 17.17
C THR A 130 10.44 -2.85 16.58
N VAL A 131 9.18 -3.24 16.34
CA VAL A 131 8.13 -2.32 15.88
C VAL A 131 7.92 -1.20 16.90
N LYS A 132 7.90 -1.52 18.20
CA LYS A 132 7.75 -0.50 19.26
C LYS A 132 8.92 0.48 19.27
N ARG A 133 10.16 0.01 19.08
CA ARG A 133 11.34 0.89 18.97
C ARG A 133 11.23 1.84 17.77
N LEU A 134 10.84 1.32 16.61
CA LEU A 134 10.64 2.11 15.39
C LEU A 134 9.54 3.16 15.55
N ILE A 135 8.42 2.80 16.18
CA ILE A 135 7.34 3.74 16.47
C ILE A 135 7.81 4.84 17.42
N ASN A 136 8.53 4.50 18.49
CA ASN A 136 9.06 5.48 19.43
C ASN A 136 10.06 6.43 18.77
N GLU A 137 10.98 5.90 17.95
CA GLU A 137 11.90 6.73 17.18
C GLU A 137 11.14 7.67 16.23
N PHE A 138 10.07 7.18 15.62
CA PHE A 138 9.20 7.98 14.76
C PHE A 138 8.42 9.08 15.51
N GLU A 139 7.91 8.81 16.71
CA GLU A 139 7.22 9.83 17.53
C GLU A 139 8.17 10.97 17.93
N VAL A 140 9.45 10.67 18.20
CA VAL A 140 10.47 11.67 18.52
C VAL A 140 10.78 12.57 17.30
N VAL A 141 10.81 12.00 16.09
CA VAL A 141 11.02 12.78 14.85
C VAL A 141 9.77 13.58 14.46
N GLY A 142 8.58 13.10 14.84
CA GLY A 142 7.31 13.79 14.59
C GLY A 142 7.07 15.08 15.38
N GLU A 143 7.99 15.47 16.28
CA GLU A 143 7.99 16.78 16.95
C GLU A 143 8.81 17.84 16.21
N GLU A 144 9.62 17.49 15.20
CA GLU A 144 10.18 18.50 14.30
C GLU A 144 9.19 18.76 13.16
N PRO A 145 8.56 19.96 13.12
CA PRO A 145 7.66 20.32 12.05
C PRO A 145 8.48 20.34 10.74
N PRO A 146 8.01 19.70 9.65
CA PRO A 146 8.64 19.88 8.36
C PRO A 146 8.48 21.35 7.94
N ALA A 147 9.58 22.08 8.13
CA ALA A 147 9.81 23.40 7.55
C ALA A 147 10.14 23.23 6.07
N ASP A 148 9.10 23.20 5.25
CA ASP A 148 9.04 23.70 3.87
C ASP A 148 7.61 23.47 3.37
N GLU A 149 6.72 24.43 3.65
CA GLU A 149 6.28 25.45 2.69
C GLU A 149 5.40 24.90 1.56
N ALA A 150 4.10 25.19 1.67
CA ALA A 150 3.38 26.10 0.79
C ALA A 150 1.94 25.61 0.60
N ALA A 151 1.00 26.45 1.05
CA ALA A 151 -0.40 26.36 0.75
C ALA A 151 -0.63 26.17 -0.76
N ALA A 152 -1.33 25.11 -1.13
CA ALA A 152 -2.05 25.02 -2.39
C ALA A 152 -3.55 24.93 -2.08
N PRO A 153 -4.38 25.76 -2.73
CA PRO A 153 -5.71 26.12 -2.24
C PRO A 153 -6.72 24.99 -2.40
N ASP A 154 -7.71 25.01 -1.51
CA ASP A 154 -8.94 24.22 -1.55
C ASP A 154 -9.49 24.07 -2.98
N ALA A 155 -9.36 22.86 -3.53
CA ALA A 155 -10.14 22.45 -4.69
C ALA A 155 -11.60 22.29 -4.24
N LYS A 156 -12.34 23.39 -4.33
CA LYS A 156 -13.80 23.43 -4.16
C LYS A 156 -14.45 22.30 -4.95
N ALA A 157 -15.31 21.56 -4.26
CA ALA A 157 -16.29 20.66 -4.83
C ALA A 157 -17.02 21.36 -5.99
N ALA A 158 -16.89 20.81 -7.20
CA ALA A 158 -17.70 21.19 -8.34
C ALA A 158 -19.14 20.69 -8.09
N PRO A 159 -20.17 21.55 -8.25
CA PRO A 159 -21.56 21.15 -8.06
C PRO A 159 -22.04 20.28 -9.23
N ASP A 160 -22.73 19.21 -8.88
CA ASP A 160 -23.56 18.37 -9.74
C ASP A 160 -24.54 19.25 -10.54
N GLN A 161 -24.34 19.33 -11.85
CA GLN A 161 -25.26 19.98 -12.78
C GLN A 161 -25.59 19.04 -13.92
N GLY A 162 -26.84 18.59 -13.92
CA GLY A 162 -27.63 18.53 -15.15
C GLY A 162 -27.70 17.17 -15.83
N ALA A 163 -28.68 16.38 -15.42
CA ALA A 163 -29.32 15.44 -16.31
C ALA A 163 -29.94 16.17 -17.51
N ALA A 164 -29.61 15.74 -18.73
CA ALA A 164 -30.45 15.87 -19.92
C ALA A 164 -29.89 15.06 -21.12
N PRO A 165 -30.74 14.67 -22.09
CA PRO A 165 -30.68 13.40 -22.79
C PRO A 165 -30.15 13.51 -24.23
N MET A 166 -29.78 12.39 -24.86
CA MET A 166 -29.85 12.29 -26.32
C MET A 166 -30.17 10.86 -26.77
N ASP A 167 -31.36 10.75 -27.37
CA ASP A 167 -31.76 9.73 -28.34
C ASP A 167 -30.80 9.70 -29.56
N ILE A 168 -30.47 8.48 -30.01
CA ILE A 168 -30.49 7.97 -31.40
C ILE A 168 -30.24 6.47 -31.35
#